data_AF-A0A3P3FHH2-F1
#
_entry.id   AF-A0A3P3FHH2-F1
#
_cell.length_a   1.000
_cell.length_b   1.000
_cell.length_c   1.000
_cell.angle_alpha   90.00
_cell.angle_beta   90.00
_cell.angle_gamma   90.00
#
_symmetry.space_group_name_H-M   'P 1'
#
loop_
_entity.id
_entity.type
_entity.pdbx_description
1 polymer ?
#
loop_
_entity_poly.entity_id
_entity_poly.type
_entity_poly.pdbx_seq_one_letter_code
_entity_poly.pdbx_strand_id
1 'polypeptide(L)' 'MSDKLVRIELSTDEAACLNNALRREVQAAERQRGQPAWIAVDEYIRRLEACIQAVTKAFEKATRP' A
#
# COMPACT_ATOMS: atom_id res chain seq x y z
N MET A 1 7.30 14.13 9.16
CA MET A 1 6.07 13.99 8.35
C MET A 1 4.89 14.18 9.29
N SER A 2 3.85 14.88 8.86
CA SER A 2 2.70 15.17 9.73
C SER A 2 1.92 13.87 9.98
N ASP A 3 1.73 13.48 11.24
CA ASP A 3 0.94 12.31 11.67
C ASP A 3 -0.58 12.50 11.48
N LYS A 4 -0.99 13.34 10.51
CA LYS A 4 -2.40 13.61 10.25
C LYS A 4 -2.99 12.42 9.49
N LEU A 5 -3.92 11.73 10.14
CA LEU A 5 -4.68 10.65 9.53
C LEU A 5 -5.54 11.18 8.38
N VAL A 6 -5.42 10.54 7.22
CA VAL A 6 -6.30 10.74 6.07
C VAL A 6 -7.32 9.61 6.06
N ARG A 7 -8.61 9.95 5.99
CA ARG A 7 -9.70 8.97 5.80
C ARG A 7 -10.08 8.94 4.32
N ILE A 8 -10.22 7.74 3.77
CA ILE A 8 -10.65 7.50 2.39
C ILE A 8 -11.78 6.48 2.46
N GLU A 9 -12.89 6.76 1.80
CA GLU A 9 -14.02 5.84 1.65
C GLU A 9 -13.93 5.20 0.28
N LEU A 10 -14.05 3.86 0.24
CA LEU A 10 -13.97 3.06 -0.97
C LEU A 10 -15.04 1.99 -0.90
N SER A 11 -15.65 1.70 -2.05
CA SER A 11 -16.41 0.46 -2.25
C SER A 11 -15.50 -0.76 -2.17
N THR A 12 -16.10 -1.94 -2.02
CA THR A 12 -15.38 -3.22 -1.99
C THR A 12 -14.52 -3.43 -3.25
N ASP A 13 -15.04 -3.07 -4.42
CA ASP A 13 -14.33 -3.19 -5.70
C ASP A 13 -13.16 -2.20 -5.79
N GLU A 14 -13.36 -0.95 -5.37
CA GLU A 14 -12.29 0.05 -5.33
C GLU A 14 -11.18 -0.34 -4.34
N ALA A 15 -11.52 -0.92 -3.19
CA ALA A 15 -10.56 -1.44 -2.22
C ALA A 15 -9.76 -2.63 -2.80
N ALA A 16 -10.40 -3.52 -3.56
CA ALA A 16 -9.72 -4.61 -4.26
C ALA A 16 -8.78 -4.08 -5.35
N CYS A 17 -9.22 -3.10 -6.14
CA CYS A 17 -8.39 -2.40 -7.12
C CYS A 17 -7.19 -1.72 -6.47
N LEU A 18 -7.37 -1.03 -5.34
CA LEU A 18 -6.29 -0.38 -4.59
C LEU A 18 -5.27 -1.40 -4.07
N ASN A 19 -5.72 -2.53 -3.51
CA ASN A 19 -4.81 -3.59 -3.05
C ASN A 19 -3.94 -4.13 -4.20
N ASN A 20 -4.53 -4.36 -5.37
CA ASN A 20 -3.80 -4.79 -6.56
C ASN A 20 -2.80 -3.72 -7.05
N ALA A 21 -3.19 -2.45 -7.05
CA ALA A 21 -2.32 -1.34 -7.44
C ALA A 21 -1.11 -1.23 -6.48
N LEU A 22 -1.34 -1.27 -5.17
CA LEU A 22 -0.27 -1.21 -4.16
C LEU A 22 0.71 -2.39 -4.31
N ARG A 23 0.22 -3.61 -4.56
CA ARG A 23 1.09 -4.79 -4.79
C ARG A 23 1.97 -4.64 -6.03
N ARG A 24 1.41 -4.09 -7.12
CA ARG A 24 2.19 -3.80 -8.34
C ARG A 24 3.25 -2.75 -8.08
N GLU A 25 2.94 -1.73 -7.28
CA GLU A 25 3.87 -0.68 -6.91
C GLU A 25 5.03 -1.22 -6.07
N VAL A 26 4.76 -2.12 -5.11
CA VAL A 26 5.82 -2.81 -4.35
C VAL A 26 6.76 -3.55 -5.31
N GLN A 27 6.23 -4.34 -6.25
CA GLN A 27 7.06 -5.05 -7.23
C GLN A 27 7.85 -4.10 -8.15
N ALA A 28 7.33 -2.90 -8.42
CA ALA A 28 8.05 -1.88 -9.17
C ALA A 28 9.18 -1.28 -8.33
N ALA A 29 8.91 -0.95 -7.07
CA ALA A 29 9.89 -0.40 -6.13
C ALA A 29 11.02 -1.40 -5.82
N GLU A 30 10.70 -2.69 -5.65
CA GLU A 30 11.70 -3.75 -5.46
C GLU A 30 12.69 -3.84 -6.63
N ARG A 31 12.24 -3.61 -7.87
CA ARG A 31 13.12 -3.57 -9.05
C ARG A 31 14.06 -2.35 -9.06
N GLN A 32 13.72 -1.31 -8.31
CA GLN A 32 14.57 -0.13 -8.13
C GLN A 32 15.53 -0.28 -6.93
N ARG A 33 15.42 -1.37 -6.16
CA ARG A 33 16.27 -1.61 -4.98
C ARG A 33 17.74 -1.72 -5.38
N GLY A 34 18.59 -0.97 -4.69
CA GLY A 34 20.03 -0.91 -4.98
C GLY A 34 20.42 0.04 -6.12
N GLN A 35 19.47 0.71 -6.78
CA GLN A 35 19.80 1.75 -7.74
C GLN A 35 20.24 3.04 -7.02
N PRO A 36 21.40 3.65 -7.37
CA PRO A 36 21.92 4.84 -6.70
C PRO A 36 20.99 6.05 -6.75
N ALA A 37 20.14 6.15 -7.78
CA ALA A 37 19.18 7.22 -7.95
C ALA A 37 17.96 7.12 -7.01
N TRP A 38 17.70 5.94 -6.44
CA TRP A 38 16.55 5.65 -5.60
C TRP A 38 16.95 5.56 -4.13
N ILE A 39 17.27 6.73 -3.56
CA ILE A 39 17.55 6.87 -2.13
C ILE A 39 16.24 6.65 -1.36
N ALA A 40 16.29 5.82 -0.32
CA ALA A 40 15.17 5.46 0.56
C ALA A 40 14.07 4.55 -0.03
N VAL A 41 14.36 3.81 -1.10
CA VAL A 41 13.43 2.79 -1.65
C VAL A 41 12.98 1.75 -0.62
N ASP A 42 13.84 1.38 0.33
CA ASP A 42 13.49 0.45 1.41
C ASP A 42 12.38 1.00 2.32
N GLU A 43 12.46 2.28 2.71
CA GLU A 43 11.43 2.93 3.53
C GLU A 43 10.14 3.14 2.72
N TYR A 44 10.26 3.37 1.41
CA TYR A 44 9.09 3.44 0.53
C TYR A 44 8.36 2.10 0.45
N ILE A 45 9.08 0.99 0.23
CA ILE A 45 8.54 -0.38 0.24
C ILE A 45 7.86 -0.66 1.58
N ARG A 46 8.53 -0.37 2.71
CA ARG A 46 7.97 -0.58 4.06
C ARG A 46 6.62 0.13 4.26
N ARG A 47 6.46 1.33 3.70
CA ARG A 47 5.21 2.08 3.76
C ARG A 47 4.12 1.50 2.87
N LEU A 48 4.47 1.07 1.66
CA LEU A 48 3.53 0.38 0.77
C LEU A 48 3.02 -0.91 1.42
N GLU A 49 3.89 -1.70 2.04
CA GLU A 49 3.52 -2.90 2.79
C GLU A 49 2.54 -2.59 3.93
N ALA A 50 2.81 -1.53 4.71
CA ALA A 50 1.90 -1.08 5.76
C ALA A 50 0.53 -0.67 5.20
N CYS A 51 0.48 0.00 4.04
CA CYS A 51 -0.77 0.33 3.35
C CYS A 51 -1.51 -0.94 2.90
N ILE A 52 -0.81 -1.92 2.32
CA ILE A 52 -1.41 -3.20 1.89
C ILE A 52 -2.03 -3.95 3.08
N GLN A 53 -1.33 -3.98 4.22
CA GLN A 53 -1.85 -4.61 5.44
C GLN A 53 -3.12 -3.90 5.93
N ALA A 54 -3.13 -2.56 5.94
CA ALA A 54 -4.29 -1.78 6.36
C ALA A 54 -5.50 -2.01 5.44
N VAL A 55 -5.31 -1.99 4.12
CA VAL A 55 -6.38 -2.23 3.14
C VAL A 55 -6.89 -3.66 3.23
N THR A 56 -6.00 -4.65 3.33
CA THR A 56 -6.39 -6.07 3.46
C THR A 56 -7.22 -6.30 4.73
N LYS A 57 -6.80 -5.74 5.86
CA LYS A 57 -7.55 -5.82 7.12
C LYS A 57 -8.92 -5.14 7.05
N ALA A 58 -9.00 -3.99 6.36
CA ALA A 58 -10.27 -3.29 6.15
C ALA A 58 -11.21 -4.13 5.28
N PHE A 59 -10.69 -4.75 4.22
CA PHE A 59 -11.43 -5.64 3.33
C PHE A 59 -11.96 -6.86 4.08
N GLU A 60 -11.11 -7.58 4.82
CA GLU A 60 -11.52 -8.73 5.65
C GLU A 60 -12.62 -8.36 6.64
N LYS A 61 -12.58 -7.15 7.23
CA LYS A 61 -13.62 -6.67 8.13
C LYS A 61 -14.93 -6.39 7.40
N ALA A 62 -14.87 -5.84 6.19
CA ALA A 62 -16.04 -5.53 5.36
C ALA A 62 -16.70 -6.78 4.77
N THR A 63 -15.94 -7.85 4.52
CA THR A 63 -16.43 -9.10 3.92
C THR A 63 -16.70 -10.22 4.93
N ARG A 64 -16.52 -9.98 6.22
CA ARG A 64 -16.92 -10.95 7.26
C ARG A 64 -18.46 -11.03 7.33
N PRO A 65 -19.04 -12.25 7.36
CA PRO A 65 -20.47 -12.45 7.51
C PRO A 65 -20.98 -12.03 8.89
#